data_AF-A0A935ENK3-F1
#
_entry.id   AF-A0A935ENK3-F1
#
_cell.length_a   1.000
_cell.length_b   1.000
_cell.length_c   1.000
_cell.angle_alpha   90.00
_cell.angle_beta   90.00
_cell.angle_gamma   90.00
#
_symmetry.space_group_name_H-M   'P 1'
#
loop_
_entity.id
_entity.type
_entity.pdbx_description
1 polymer ?
#
loop_
_entity_poly.entity_id
_entity_poly.type
_entity_poly.pdbx_seq_one_letter_code
_entity_poly.pdbx_strand_id
1 'polypeptide(L)' 'MHDIIELWHWRVTDKVSRRHFITRHRMTQADALDFDPAAERVEGSLERRVVRCDPRSIQHQRPSPQSSVVR' A
#
# COMPACT_ATOMS: atom_id res chain seq x y z
N MET A 1 13.43 2.40 17.20
CA MET A 1 14.13 2.62 15.91
C MET A 1 13.15 3.31 14.98
N HIS A 2 13.62 4.26 14.18
CA HIS A 2 12.76 4.95 13.19
C HIS A 2 13.05 4.36 11.82
N ASP A 3 12.01 3.95 11.12
CA ASP A 3 12.12 3.46 9.75
C ASP A 3 11.73 4.57 8.78
N ILE A 4 12.50 4.72 7.71
CA ILE A 4 12.19 5.67 6.63
C ILE A 4 11.49 4.90 5.53
N ILE A 5 10.24 5.28 5.24
CA ILE A 5 9.50 4.73 4.11
C ILE A 5 9.53 5.72 2.95
N GLU A 6 9.63 5.18 1.73
CA GLU A 6 9.58 5.94 0.50
C GLU A 6 8.22 5.75 -0.16
N LEU A 7 7.56 6.88 -0.44
CA LEU A 7 6.24 6.93 -1.06
C LEU A 7 6.34 7.69 -2.38
N TRP A 8 5.71 7.15 -3.41
CA TRP A 8 5.76 7.70 -4.77
C TRP A 8 4.37 7.76 -5.37
N HIS A 9 4.17 8.66 -6.33
CA HIS A 9 3.11 8.45 -7.31
C HIS A 9 3.54 7.40 -8.32
N TRP A 10 2.58 6.60 -8.77
CA TRP A 10 2.80 5.51 -9.70
C TRP A 10 1.93 5.69 -10.94
N ARG A 11 2.52 5.43 -12.11
CA ARG A 11 1.77 5.19 -13.34
C ARG A 11 1.35 3.73 -13.31
N VAL A 12 0.05 3.52 -13.37
CA VAL A 12 -0.56 2.19 -13.29
C VAL A 12 -1.61 2.03 -14.37
N THR A 13 -1.86 0.77 -14.73
CA THR A 13 -2.90 0.37 -15.65
C THR A 13 -4.01 -0.32 -14.88
N ASP A 14 -5.20 0.29 -14.84
CA ASP A 14 -6.36 -0.38 -14.26
C ASP A 14 -6.74 -1.60 -15.11
N LYS A 15 -6.73 -2.81 -14.53
CA LYS A 15 -7.02 -4.03 -15.29
C LYS A 15 -8.47 -4.11 -15.75
N VAL A 16 -9.39 -3.47 -15.03
CA VAL A 16 -10.84 -3.50 -15.31
C VAL A 16 -11.19 -2.55 -16.47
N SER A 17 -10.79 -1.28 -16.37
CA SER A 17 -11.07 -0.24 -17.37
C SER A 17 -10.00 -0.11 -18.45
N ARG A 18 -8.87 -0.83 -18.32
CA ARG A 18 -7.70 -0.76 -19.21
C ARG A 18 -7.12 0.65 -19.36
N ARG A 19 -7.40 1.51 -18.38
CA ARG A 19 -6.99 2.92 -18.40
C ARG A 19 -5.65 3.09 -17.70
N HIS A 20 -4.76 3.86 -18.32
CA HIS A 20 -3.54 4.33 -17.71
C HIS A 20 -3.82 5.60 -16.90
N PHE A 21 -3.38 5.64 -15.65
CA PHE A 21 -3.52 6.81 -14.80
C PHE A 21 -2.40 6.89 -13.75
N ILE A 22 -2.24 8.07 -13.17
CA ILE A 22 -1.34 8.29 -12.05
C ILE A 22 -2.14 8.14 -10.75
N THR A 23 -1.61 7.40 -9.79
CA THR A 23 -2.26 7.21 -8.49
C THR A 23 -2.53 8.54 -7.79
N ARG A 24 -3.71 8.67 -7.18
CA ARG A 24 -4.10 9.90 -6.45
C ARG A 24 -3.30 10.12 -5.17
N HIS A 25 -2.89 9.03 -4.53
CA HIS A 25 -2.11 9.05 -3.32
C HIS A 25 -0.75 8.39 -3.57
N ARG A 26 0.25 8.87 -2.82
CA ARG A 26 1.56 8.24 -2.82
C ARG A 26 1.52 6.94 -2.02
N MET A 27 2.13 5.90 -2.55
CA MET A 27 2.15 4.57 -1.95
C MET A 27 3.53 3.93 -2.10
N THR A 28 3.76 2.84 -1.38
CA THR A 28 5.02 2.10 -1.45
C THR A 28 5.14 1.35 -2.77
N GLN A 29 6.34 0.88 -3.09
CA GLN A 29 6.54 -0.01 -4.24
C GLN A 29 5.76 -1.31 -4.10
N ALA A 30 5.66 -1.88 -2.90
CA ALA A 30 4.94 -3.12 -2.68
C ALA A 30 3.45 -2.95 -3.01
N ASP A 31 2.82 -1.89 -2.51
CA ASP A 31 1.41 -1.58 -2.79
C ASP A 31 1.15 -1.35 -4.29
N ALA A 32 2.07 -0.64 -4.96
CA ALA A 32 1.93 -0.34 -6.39
C ALA A 32 2.05 -1.60 -7.26
N LEU A 33 2.99 -2.49 -6.95
CA LEU A 33 3.20 -3.74 -7.68
C LEU A 33 2.10 -4.78 -7.42
N ASP A 34 1.50 -4.76 -6.23
CA ASP A 34 0.30 -5.55 -5.94
C ASP A 34 -0.88 -5.11 -6.82
N PHE A 35 -1.08 -3.79 -6.99
CA PHE A 35 -2.10 -3.23 -7.86
C PHE A 35 -1.84 -3.50 -9.36
N ASP A 36 -0.65 -3.14 -9.84
CA ASP A 36 -0.21 -3.34 -11.22
C ASP A 36 1.23 -3.83 -11.25
N PRO A 37 1.50 -5.08 -11.67
CA PRO A 37 2.86 -5.60 -11.80
C PRO A 37 3.76 -4.80 -12.76
N ALA A 38 3.16 -4.01 -13.66
CA ALA A 38 3.86 -3.14 -14.58
C ALA A 38 3.93 -1.68 -14.09
N ALA A 39 3.64 -1.42 -12.80
CA ALA A 39 3.64 -0.07 -12.25
C ALA A 39 5.01 0.62 -12.38
N GLU A 40 4.99 1.86 -12.88
CA GLU A 40 6.19 2.69 -13.04
C GLU A 40 6.16 3.88 -12.08
N ARG A 41 7.32 4.22 -11.49
CA ARG A 41 7.44 5.38 -10.60
C ARG A 41 7.33 6.68 -11.41
N VAL A 42 6.66 7.68 -10.85
CA VAL A 42 6.69 9.03 -11.39
C VAL A 42 7.88 9.78 -10.78
N GLU A 43 8.88 10.08 -11.59
CA GLU A 43 10.04 10.87 -11.18
C GLU A 43 9.62 12.24 -10.61
N GLY A 44 10.33 12.70 -9.58
CA GLY A 44 10.02 13.95 -8.87
C GLY A 44 8.83 13.88 -7.90
N SER A 45 8.18 12.71 -7.75
CA SER A 45 7.07 12.54 -6.81
C SER A 45 7.45 11.97 -5.44
N LEU A 46 8.74 11.69 -5.22
CA LEU A 46 9.26 11.08 -3.99
C LEU A 46 8.86 11.86 -2.74
N GLU A 47 8.31 11.15 -1.78
CA GLU A 47 8.09 11.62 -0.42
C GLU A 47 8.69 10.61 0.56
N ARG A 48 9.60 11.08 1.42
CA ARG A 48 10.19 10.28 2.49
C ARG A 48 9.47 10.57 3.79
N ARG A 49 8.92 9.54 4.43
CA ARG A 49 8.27 9.65 5.74
C ARG A 49 9.03 8.84 6.78
N VAL A 50 9.19 9.43 7.96
CA VAL A 50 9.72 8.74 9.13
C VAL A 50 8.55 8.08 9.86
N VAL A 51 8.51 6.76 9.84
CA VAL A 51 7.52 5.98 10.62
C VAL A 51 8.19 5.55 11.91
N ARG A 52 7.51 5.79 13.03
CA ARG A 52 7.90 5.15 14.28
C ARG A 52 7.48 3.69 14.15
N CYS A 53 8.45 2.84 13.89
CA CYS A 53 8.24 1.40 13.97
C CYS A 53 8.12 1.07 15.45
N ASP A 54 6.89 1.10 15.95
CA ASP A 54 6.59 0.50 17.24
C ASP A 54 6.46 -1.01 16.99
N PRO A 55 7.39 -1.83 17.51
CA PRO A 55 7.41 -3.28 17.23
C PRO A 55 6.14 -4.01 17.72
N ARG A 56 5.24 -3.33 18.45
CA ARG A 56 3.97 -3.88 18.95
C ARG A 56 2.77 -3.69 18.02
N SER A 57 2.87 -2.91 16.94
CA SER A 57 1.71 -2.62 16.05
C SER A 57 1.31 -3.79 15.13
N ILE A 58 2.11 -4.85 15.02
CA ILE A 58 1.82 -6.02 14.16
C ILE A 58 0.71 -6.93 14.76
N GLN A 59 0.28 -6.71 16.01
CA GLN A 59 -0.64 -7.62 16.72
C GLN A 59 -2.15 -7.35 16.57
N HIS A 60 -2.59 -6.30 15.86
CA HIS A 60 -4.00 -5.85 15.87
C HIS A 60 -4.86 -6.18 14.64
N GLN A 61 -4.45 -7.12 13.78
CA GLN A 61 -5.40 -7.79 12.87
C GLN A 61 -5.67 -9.21 13.37
N ARG A 62 -6.33 -9.31 14.53
CA ARG A 62 -7.05 -10.54 14.88
C ARG A 62 -8.20 -10.69 13.87
N PRO A 63 -8.31 -11.80 13.11
CA PRO A 63 -9.57 -12.13 12.49
C PRO A 63 -10.58 -12.38 13.61
N SER A 64 -11.66 -11.62 13.64
CA SER A 64 -12.83 -11.94 14.45
C SER A 64 -13.26 -13.37 14.11
N PRO A 65 -13.28 -14.33 15.04
CA PRO A 65 -13.95 -15.59 14.76
C PRO A 65 -15.45 -15.27 14.64
N GLN A 66 -15.96 -15.35 13.41
CA GLN A 66 -17.37 -15.64 13.15
C GLN A 66 -17.69 -16.92 13.92
N SER A 67 -18.45 -16.79 15.02
CA SER A 67 -19.12 -17.94 15.62
C SER A 67 -20.58 -17.88 15.20
N SER A 68 -20.87 -18.56 14.10
CA SER A 68 -22.21 -19.01 13.74
C SER A 68 -22.79 -19.89 14.86
N VAL A 69 -24.07 -19.66 15.18
CA VAL A 69 -25.17 -20.63 15.41
C VAL A 69 -24.81 -21.93 16.16
N VAL A 70 -25.44 -22.24 17.31
CA VAL A 70 -26.64 -23.10 17.49
C VAL A 70 -26.84 -23.39 18.99
N ARG A 71 -27.96 -22.95 19.59
CA ARG A 71 -28.95 -23.78 20.30
C ARG A 71 -30.04 -22.93 20.93
#